data_AF-G4ZMU1-F1
#
_entry.id   AF-G4ZMU1-F1
#
_cell.length_a   1.000
_cell.length_b   1.000
_cell.length_c   1.000
_cell.angle_alpha   90.00
_cell.angle_beta   90.00
_cell.angle_gamma   90.00
#
_symmetry.space_group_name_H-M   'P 1'
#
loop_
_entity.id
_entity.type
_entity.pdbx_description
1 polymer ?
#
loop_
_entity_poly.entity_id
_entity_poly.type
_entity_poly.pdbx_seq_one_letter_code
_entity_poly.pdbx_strand_id
1 'polypeptide(L)'
;MVLSRSLLLSCALSLGCAAASIDFPDLTSYSQPCEPFTCRPKRAVTPAKDFEFTANGCGTSGMPISTSTDFQECCNWHDACYSICGMPKANCEKRLQKCMKSQCKAIRDPAKRDECFSTAKIFYIGANMIACPAYQEAQKEACECVPTENAAAATRERLEYFLEENGAPQEELEDEAIDALLKKYKGQEPTMFLRLLKKYPKALKTDPQKTNFMDDIVKNAGADLKKDKKKKGKKRRAAGSSATSLTYSGLQILTPYSFRLAAMSSIVNTARLPVGEAPSLCTAASAALDDADDADCERMRRYCMASWVTSSRSLWAAREISRVL
;
A
#
# COMPACT_ATOMS: atom_id res chain seq x y z
N MET A 1 -37.11 -18.33 -62.41
CA MET A 1 -35.65 -18.59 -62.27
C MET A 1 -34.96 -17.25 -62.42
N VAL A 2 -34.52 -16.53 -61.38
CA VAL A 2 -34.24 -16.89 -59.98
C VAL A 2 -33.11 -17.92 -59.84
N LEU A 3 -31.88 -17.40 -59.70
CA LEU A 3 -30.62 -17.95 -59.13
C LEU A 3 -29.56 -16.85 -59.42
N SER A 4 -29.07 -16.00 -58.51
CA SER A 4 -28.60 -16.11 -57.11
C SER A 4 -27.11 -16.45 -56.99
N ARG A 5 -26.44 -15.86 -55.98
CA ARG A 5 -25.02 -15.99 -55.58
C ARG A 5 -24.01 -15.21 -56.46
N SER A 6 -22.99 -14.52 -55.94
CA SER A 6 -22.52 -14.34 -54.54
C SER A 6 -22.05 -12.90 -54.28
N LEU A 7 -22.43 -12.29 -53.15
CA LEU A 7 -21.59 -11.29 -52.49
C LEU A 7 -20.66 -12.01 -51.51
N LEU A 8 -19.35 -11.78 -51.62
CA LEU A 8 -18.39 -12.19 -50.60
C LEU A 8 -18.20 -11.04 -49.60
N LEU A 9 -18.99 -11.05 -48.52
CA LEU A 9 -18.72 -10.21 -47.36
C LEU A 9 -17.53 -10.81 -46.57
N SER A 10 -16.33 -10.29 -46.84
CA SER A 10 -15.14 -10.58 -46.06
C SER A 10 -15.21 -9.91 -44.69
N CYS A 11 -16.04 -10.45 -43.79
CA CYS A 11 -16.11 -10.03 -42.40
C CYS A 11 -14.82 -10.44 -41.68
N ALA A 12 -13.80 -9.59 -41.74
CA ALA A 12 -12.57 -9.77 -41.01
C ALA A 12 -12.83 -9.49 -39.52
N LEU A 13 -13.18 -10.54 -38.75
CA LEU A 13 -13.15 -10.49 -37.30
C LEU A 13 -11.70 -10.28 -36.84
N SER A 14 -11.29 -9.02 -36.73
CA SER A 14 -10.15 -8.63 -35.92
C SER A 14 -10.49 -8.91 -34.46
N LEU A 15 -10.25 -10.14 -34.01
CA LEU A 15 -10.17 -10.46 -32.60
C LEU A 15 -9.03 -9.63 -32.01
N GLY A 16 -9.38 -8.44 -31.51
CA GLY A 16 -8.47 -7.60 -30.78
C GLY A 16 -8.09 -8.32 -29.50
N CYS A 17 -6.94 -9.00 -29.51
CA CYS A 17 -6.26 -9.33 -28.27
C CYS A 17 -6.04 -8.01 -27.54
N ALA A 18 -6.84 -7.77 -26.51
CA ALA A 18 -6.66 -6.64 -25.61
C ALA A 18 -5.33 -6.83 -24.90
N ALA A 19 -4.25 -6.30 -25.51
CA ALA A 19 -2.93 -6.27 -24.92
C ALA A 19 -3.07 -5.54 -23.58
N ALA A 20 -2.92 -6.29 -22.48
CA ALA A 20 -3.06 -5.74 -21.14
C ALA A 20 -2.12 -4.54 -21.02
N SER A 21 -2.69 -3.35 -20.89
CA SER A 21 -1.95 -2.11 -21.15
C SER A 21 -0.70 -2.06 -20.28
N ILE A 22 0.48 -1.94 -20.89
CA ILE A 22 1.77 -1.96 -20.17
C ILE A 22 1.89 -0.73 -19.25
N ASP A 23 1.04 0.27 -19.46
CA ASP A 23 0.89 1.47 -18.65
C ASP A 23 0.56 1.17 -17.18
N PHE A 24 1.18 1.94 -16.32
CA PHE A 24 0.95 1.90 -14.89
C PHE A 24 -0.18 2.88 -14.59
N PRO A 25 -1.04 2.62 -13.59
CA PRO A 25 -2.11 3.55 -13.24
C PRO A 25 -1.51 4.93 -12.93
N ASP A 26 -2.19 5.99 -13.37
CA ASP A 26 -1.93 7.31 -12.81
C ASP A 26 -2.50 7.32 -11.39
N LEU A 27 -1.62 7.49 -10.41
CA LEU A 27 -1.97 7.53 -9.00
C LEU A 27 -1.82 8.94 -8.43
N THR A 28 -1.62 9.99 -9.24
CA THR A 28 -1.47 11.37 -8.75
C THR A 28 -2.72 11.89 -8.00
N SER A 29 -3.91 11.35 -8.29
CA SER A 29 -5.16 11.61 -7.57
C SER A 29 -5.39 10.70 -6.35
N TYR A 30 -4.61 9.63 -6.20
CA TYR A 30 -4.79 8.60 -5.15
C TYR A 30 -3.59 8.45 -4.20
N SER A 31 -2.43 9.03 -4.54
CA SER A 31 -1.26 9.09 -3.68
C SER A 31 -1.62 9.93 -2.47
N GLN A 32 -1.62 9.33 -1.27
CA GLN A 32 -1.88 10.11 -0.07
C GLN A 32 -0.80 11.19 0.08
N PRO A 33 -1.17 12.45 0.34
CA PRO A 33 -0.21 13.53 0.52
C PRO A 33 0.48 13.36 1.87
N CYS A 34 1.54 12.54 1.89
CA CYS A 34 2.34 12.33 3.08
C CYS A 34 2.94 13.68 3.53
N GLU A 35 2.73 14.04 4.79
CA GLU A 35 3.25 15.30 5.32
C GLU A 35 4.78 15.32 5.22
N PRO A 36 5.38 16.39 4.66
CA PRO A 36 6.83 16.53 4.59
C PRO A 36 7.40 16.73 6.00
N PHE A 37 8.68 16.37 6.18
CA PHE A 37 9.39 16.71 7.40
C PHE A 37 9.47 18.23 7.55
N THR A 38 9.12 18.74 8.73
CA THR A 38 9.01 20.18 9.02
C THR A 38 9.60 20.52 10.37
N CYS A 39 10.20 21.71 10.46
CA CYS A 39 10.81 22.23 11.67
C CYS A 39 9.90 23.25 12.37
N ARG A 40 10.15 23.50 13.65
CA ARG A 40 9.53 24.62 14.39
C ARG A 40 9.90 25.97 13.75
N PRO A 41 9.08 27.03 13.92
CA PRO A 41 9.40 28.37 13.41
C PRO A 41 10.81 28.85 13.81
N LYS A 42 11.47 29.59 12.92
CA LYS A 42 12.88 30.01 13.00
C LYS A 42 13.92 28.87 12.93
N ARG A 43 13.51 27.65 12.54
CA ARG A 43 14.42 26.57 12.17
C ARG A 43 14.16 26.12 10.74
N ALA A 44 15.24 25.80 10.02
CA ALA A 44 15.20 25.23 8.69
C ALA A 44 15.42 23.72 8.75
N VAL A 45 14.86 23.01 7.76
CA VAL A 45 15.15 21.60 7.49
C VAL A 45 16.49 21.53 6.76
N THR A 46 17.43 20.74 7.26
CA THR A 46 18.73 20.47 6.61
C THR A 46 19.06 18.99 6.65
N PRO A 47 19.86 18.46 5.70
CA PRO A 47 20.32 17.08 5.79
C PRO A 47 21.28 16.93 6.98
N ALA A 48 21.07 15.90 7.81
CA ALA A 48 21.90 15.64 8.99
C ALA A 48 23.35 15.29 8.59
N LYS A 49 24.33 15.97 9.20
CA LYS A 49 25.74 15.98 8.76
C LYS A 49 26.33 14.58 8.56
N ASP A 50 26.16 13.68 9.52
CA ASP A 50 26.78 12.36 9.62
C ASP A 50 25.89 11.19 9.10
N PHE A 51 24.73 11.49 8.51
CA PHE A 51 23.77 10.48 8.07
C PHE A 51 24.34 9.45 7.07
N GLU A 52 24.15 8.15 7.33
CA GLU A 52 24.56 7.07 6.41
C GLU A 52 23.40 6.58 5.53
N PHE A 53 23.62 6.52 4.22
CA PHE A 53 22.62 5.98 3.28
C PHE A 53 22.50 4.47 3.42
N THR A 54 21.36 4.01 3.95
CA THR A 54 21.04 2.60 4.17
C THR A 54 19.80 2.17 3.38
N ALA A 55 19.81 0.96 2.85
CA ALA A 55 18.69 0.34 2.12
C ALA A 55 18.43 -1.10 2.60
N ASN A 56 17.15 -1.46 2.77
CA ASN A 56 16.72 -2.84 3.03
C ASN A 56 16.07 -3.51 1.79
N GLY A 57 15.78 -2.72 0.76
CA GLY A 57 15.26 -3.20 -0.52
C GLY A 57 13.75 -3.37 -0.50
N CYS A 58 13.24 -4.39 -1.16
CA CYS A 58 11.81 -4.40 -1.54
C CYS A 58 10.80 -4.63 -0.39
N GLY A 59 11.21 -4.63 0.88
CA GLY A 59 10.32 -4.73 2.05
C GLY A 59 9.49 -6.02 2.13
N THR A 60 9.85 -7.05 1.35
CA THR A 60 9.07 -8.29 1.18
C THR A 60 9.26 -9.31 2.30
N SER A 61 9.94 -8.95 3.41
CA SER A 61 10.20 -9.83 4.57
C SER A 61 8.92 -10.42 5.18
N GLY A 62 7.79 -9.74 5.02
CA GLY A 62 6.46 -10.20 5.41
C GLY A 62 5.65 -10.91 4.31
N MET A 63 5.93 -10.65 3.04
CA MET A 63 5.22 -11.20 1.89
C MET A 63 6.23 -11.52 0.77
N PRO A 64 6.70 -12.78 0.66
CA PRO A 64 7.64 -13.17 -0.39
C PRO A 64 6.91 -13.19 -1.74
N ILE A 65 6.92 -12.05 -2.44
CA ILE A 65 6.46 -11.96 -3.82
C ILE A 65 7.51 -12.64 -4.69
N SER A 66 7.30 -13.92 -4.99
CA SER A 66 8.08 -14.65 -6.00
C SER A 66 7.92 -13.93 -7.34
N THR A 67 9.04 -13.49 -7.91
CA THR A 67 9.10 -12.73 -9.16
C THR A 67 10.06 -13.39 -10.13
N SER A 68 9.77 -13.30 -11.42
CA SER A 68 10.72 -13.67 -12.47
C SER A 68 11.81 -12.62 -12.73
N THR A 69 11.84 -11.52 -11.96
CA THR A 69 12.74 -10.37 -12.12
C THR A 69 13.11 -9.76 -10.77
N ASP A 70 14.41 -9.61 -10.51
CA ASP A 70 14.92 -9.05 -9.26
C ASP A 70 14.92 -7.51 -9.25
N PHE A 71 13.92 -6.93 -8.58
CA PHE A 71 13.80 -5.50 -8.38
C PHE A 71 14.65 -4.93 -7.23
N GLN A 72 15.48 -5.71 -6.53
CA GLN A 72 16.21 -5.25 -5.33
C GLN A 72 17.02 -3.97 -5.58
N GLU A 73 17.67 -3.82 -6.75
CA GLU A 73 18.36 -2.58 -7.12
C GLU A 73 17.41 -1.36 -7.18
N CYS A 74 16.21 -1.55 -7.77
CA CYS A 74 15.20 -0.50 -7.89
C CYS A 74 14.63 -0.09 -6.53
N CYS A 75 14.49 -1.05 -5.61
CA CYS A 75 14.04 -0.80 -4.23
C CYS A 75 15.14 -0.12 -3.40
N ASN A 76 16.39 -0.57 -3.48
CA ASN A 76 17.52 0.10 -2.81
C ASN A 76 17.66 1.58 -3.25
N TRP A 77 17.45 1.88 -4.54
CA TRP A 77 17.44 3.27 -5.06
C TRP A 77 16.16 4.07 -4.75
N HIS A 78 15.15 3.44 -4.14
CA HIS A 78 13.93 4.07 -3.63
C HIS A 78 14.09 4.38 -2.14
N ASP A 79 14.59 3.44 -1.33
CA ASP A 79 15.03 3.67 0.06
C ASP A 79 16.02 4.83 0.15
N ALA A 80 17.06 4.79 -0.71
CA ALA A 80 18.06 5.83 -0.85
C ALA A 80 17.48 7.19 -1.29
N CYS A 81 16.31 7.20 -1.93
CA CYS A 81 15.62 8.42 -2.36
C CYS A 81 14.73 8.98 -1.25
N TYR A 82 14.04 8.12 -0.50
CA TYR A 82 13.33 8.49 0.74
C TYR A 82 14.29 9.01 1.81
N SER A 83 15.52 8.49 1.84
CA SER A 83 16.59 8.87 2.77
C SER A 83 17.37 10.13 2.37
N ILE A 84 16.89 10.93 1.40
CA ILE A 84 17.47 12.24 1.09
C ILE A 84 16.57 13.32 1.66
N CYS A 85 17.09 14.04 2.66
CA CYS A 85 16.34 15.11 3.31
C CYS A 85 15.73 16.10 2.31
N GLY A 86 14.44 16.39 2.46
CA GLY A 86 13.69 17.31 1.60
C GLY A 86 13.33 16.77 0.20
N MET A 87 13.66 15.52 -0.12
CA MET A 87 13.30 14.89 -1.40
C MET A 87 11.79 14.62 -1.48
N PRO A 88 11.03 15.22 -2.41
CA PRO A 88 9.59 14.95 -2.51
C PRO A 88 9.32 13.48 -2.87
N LYS A 89 8.56 12.77 -2.03
CA LYS A 89 8.17 11.36 -2.22
C LYS A 89 7.77 11.00 -3.66
N ALA A 90 6.97 11.86 -4.31
CA ALA A 90 6.53 11.67 -5.70
C ALA A 90 7.68 11.58 -6.73
N ASN A 91 8.85 12.18 -6.46
CA ASN A 91 10.04 12.02 -7.29
C ASN A 91 10.65 10.62 -7.14
N CYS A 92 10.61 10.06 -5.93
CA CYS A 92 11.04 8.69 -5.67
C CYS A 92 10.09 7.67 -6.32
N GLU A 93 8.77 7.88 -6.27
CA GLU A 93 7.82 6.98 -6.96
C GLU A 93 8.01 6.98 -8.49
N LYS A 94 8.22 8.17 -9.08
CA LYS A 94 8.52 8.30 -10.52
C LYS A 94 9.83 7.58 -10.90
N ARG A 95 10.81 7.54 -9.99
CA ARG A 95 12.08 6.82 -10.19
C ARG A 95 11.94 5.31 -10.03
N LEU A 96 11.25 4.83 -9.00
CA LEU A 96 10.92 3.41 -8.80
C LEU A 96 10.18 2.86 -10.02
N GLN A 97 9.12 3.58 -10.45
CA GLN A 97 8.36 3.22 -11.66
C GLN A 97 9.25 3.14 -12.90
N LYS A 98 10.14 4.13 -13.11
CA LYS A 98 11.06 4.14 -14.27
C LYS A 98 12.07 3.01 -14.21
N CYS A 99 12.60 2.68 -13.03
CA CYS A 99 13.56 1.60 -12.83
C CYS A 99 12.93 0.24 -13.15
N MET A 100 11.80 -0.09 -12.51
CA MET A 100 11.10 -1.36 -12.72
C MET A 100 10.60 -1.50 -14.17
N LYS A 101 10.06 -0.43 -14.77
CA LYS A 101 9.74 -0.39 -16.21
C LYS A 101 10.95 -0.67 -17.11
N SER A 102 12.15 -0.25 -16.71
CA SER A 102 13.37 -0.48 -17.48
C SER A 102 13.83 -1.93 -17.40
N GLN A 103 13.77 -2.55 -16.21
CA GLN A 103 14.11 -3.97 -16.05
C GLN A 103 13.13 -4.87 -16.83
N CYS A 104 11.81 -4.67 -16.72
CA CYS A 104 10.84 -5.49 -17.46
C CYS A 104 11.01 -5.39 -18.99
N LYS A 105 11.41 -4.21 -19.51
CA LYS A 105 11.69 -4.03 -20.94
C LYS A 105 12.90 -4.82 -21.45
N ALA A 106 13.82 -5.26 -20.59
CA ALA A 106 14.94 -6.12 -20.98
C ALA A 106 14.53 -7.59 -21.21
N ILE A 107 13.35 -7.99 -20.74
CA ILE A 107 12.87 -9.37 -20.81
C ILE A 107 12.34 -9.69 -22.21
N ARG A 108 13.00 -10.65 -22.88
CA ARG A 108 12.65 -11.09 -24.24
C ARG A 108 11.33 -11.87 -24.27
N ASP A 109 11.20 -12.83 -23.35
CA ASP A 109 10.03 -13.68 -23.13
C ASP A 109 8.77 -12.83 -22.83
N PRO A 110 7.71 -12.88 -23.66
CA PRO A 110 6.52 -12.05 -23.45
C PRO A 110 5.80 -12.35 -22.14
N ALA A 111 5.62 -13.61 -21.78
CA ALA A 111 4.85 -13.98 -20.58
C ALA A 111 5.56 -13.49 -19.30
N LYS A 112 6.89 -13.67 -19.23
CA LYS A 112 7.69 -13.18 -18.08
C LYS A 112 7.80 -11.66 -18.05
N ARG A 113 7.78 -11.00 -19.21
CA ARG A 113 7.75 -9.53 -19.30
C ARG A 113 6.44 -8.97 -18.76
N ASP A 114 5.32 -9.59 -19.11
CA ASP A 114 3.99 -9.12 -18.71
C ASP A 114 3.69 -9.47 -17.23
N GLU A 115 4.23 -10.60 -16.73
CA GLU A 115 4.35 -10.90 -15.30
C GLU A 115 5.16 -9.82 -14.57
N CYS A 116 6.38 -9.51 -15.02
CA CYS A 116 7.24 -8.47 -14.45
C CYS A 116 6.53 -7.11 -14.39
N PHE A 117 5.86 -6.69 -15.46
CA PHE A 117 5.08 -5.45 -15.46
C PHE A 117 3.92 -5.51 -14.46
N SER A 118 3.26 -6.65 -14.30
CA SER A 118 2.19 -6.83 -13.31
C SER A 118 2.71 -6.68 -11.88
N THR A 119 3.86 -7.28 -11.54
CA THR A 119 4.50 -7.09 -10.24
C THR A 119 5.00 -5.66 -10.03
N ALA A 120 5.63 -5.06 -11.05
CA ALA A 120 6.11 -3.68 -10.98
C ALA A 120 4.98 -2.67 -10.71
N LYS A 121 3.78 -2.91 -11.27
CA LYS A 121 2.58 -2.13 -10.94
C LYS A 121 2.17 -2.31 -9.47
N ILE A 122 2.19 -3.54 -8.94
CA ILE A 122 1.89 -3.80 -7.51
C ILE A 122 2.85 -3.03 -6.60
N PHE A 123 4.17 -3.06 -6.87
CA PHE A 123 5.15 -2.29 -6.11
C PHE A 123 4.91 -0.78 -6.22
N TYR A 124 4.65 -0.25 -7.41
CA TYR A 124 4.35 1.17 -7.61
C TYR A 124 3.05 1.60 -6.89
N ILE A 125 1.99 0.78 -6.92
CA ILE A 125 0.73 1.03 -6.20
C ILE A 125 0.99 1.04 -4.69
N GLY A 126 1.68 0.03 -4.16
CA GLY A 126 2.02 -0.04 -2.74
C GLY A 126 2.83 1.17 -2.27
N ALA A 127 3.88 1.53 -3.01
CA ALA A 127 4.70 2.70 -2.69
C ALA A 127 3.87 4.00 -2.67
N ASN A 128 3.00 4.23 -3.67
CA ASN A 128 2.13 5.42 -3.68
C ASN A 128 1.09 5.45 -2.55
N MET A 129 0.46 4.32 -2.23
CA MET A 129 -0.70 4.26 -1.33
C MET A 129 -0.36 4.04 0.15
N ILE A 130 0.65 3.23 0.48
CA ILE A 130 0.87 2.77 1.88
C ILE A 130 2.26 3.13 2.44
N ALA A 131 3.19 3.66 1.65
CA ALA A 131 4.56 3.95 2.11
C ALA A 131 4.77 5.35 2.74
N CYS A 132 3.71 6.09 3.11
CA CYS A 132 3.88 7.35 3.85
C CYS A 132 4.71 7.19 5.15
N PRO A 133 4.49 6.18 6.01
CA PRO A 133 5.29 6.02 7.23
C PRO A 133 6.76 5.74 6.95
N ALA A 134 7.07 4.87 5.98
CA ALA A 134 8.46 4.58 5.60
C ALA A 134 9.19 5.82 5.04
N TYR A 135 8.51 6.62 4.22
CA TYR A 135 9.02 7.92 3.77
C TYR A 135 9.23 8.90 4.94
N GLN A 136 8.29 8.97 5.88
CA GLN A 136 8.35 9.91 7.01
C GLN A 136 9.42 9.54 8.03
N GLU A 137 9.63 8.25 8.35
CA GLU A 137 10.76 7.84 9.19
C GLU A 137 12.11 8.08 8.48
N ALA A 138 12.25 7.70 7.20
CA ALA A 138 13.49 7.98 6.44
C ALA A 138 13.82 9.48 6.34
N GLN A 139 12.80 10.35 6.26
CA GLN A 139 13.01 11.81 6.34
C GLN A 139 13.41 12.25 7.75
N LYS A 140 12.89 11.66 8.83
CA LYS A 140 13.31 11.98 10.21
C LYS A 140 14.73 11.50 10.54
N GLU A 141 15.17 10.40 9.93
CA GLU A 141 16.54 9.90 10.06
C GLU A 141 17.53 10.80 9.27
N ALA A 142 17.15 11.22 8.05
CA ALA A 142 18.04 11.94 7.14
C ALA A 142 18.02 13.47 7.32
N CYS A 143 16.99 14.04 7.94
CA CYS A 143 16.88 15.47 8.22
C CYS A 143 17.11 15.81 9.68
N GLU A 144 17.77 16.95 9.91
CA GLU A 144 17.75 17.65 11.17
C GLU A 144 17.07 19.03 11.04
N CYS A 145 16.94 19.73 12.17
CA CYS A 145 16.40 21.07 12.25
C CYS A 145 17.43 22.02 12.85
N VAL A 146 18.05 22.88 12.06
CA VAL A 146 19.02 23.91 12.49
C VAL A 146 18.38 25.30 12.56
N PRO A 147 18.97 26.31 13.25
CA PRO A 147 18.54 27.71 13.11
C PRO A 147 18.53 28.13 11.63
N THR A 148 17.55 28.92 11.19
CA THR A 148 17.39 29.26 9.76
C THR A 148 18.63 29.97 9.18
N GLU A 149 19.29 30.79 9.97
CA GLU A 149 20.56 31.46 9.70
C GLU A 149 21.72 30.48 9.42
N ASN A 150 21.70 29.29 10.01
CA ASN A 150 22.75 28.26 9.87
C ASN A 150 22.45 27.26 8.73
N ALA A 151 21.31 27.37 8.06
CA ALA A 151 20.84 26.36 7.10
C ALA A 151 21.81 26.11 5.94
N ALA A 152 22.44 27.17 5.43
CA ALA A 152 23.45 27.09 4.37
C ALA A 152 24.75 26.43 4.88
N ALA A 153 25.17 26.74 6.11
CA ALA A 153 26.38 26.18 6.71
C ALA A 153 26.23 24.67 6.96
N ALA A 154 25.14 24.22 7.60
CA ALA A 154 24.88 22.79 7.81
C ALA A 154 24.77 22.00 6.49
N THR A 155 24.23 22.62 5.44
CA THR A 155 24.19 22.02 4.10
C THR A 155 25.58 21.91 3.46
N ARG A 156 26.48 22.87 3.72
CA ARG A 156 27.90 22.80 3.31
C ARG A 156 28.64 21.71 4.10
N GLU A 157 28.52 21.70 5.42
CA GLU A 157 29.15 20.71 6.31
C GLU A 157 28.76 19.26 5.95
N ARG A 158 27.51 19.04 5.52
CA ARG A 158 27.06 17.75 5.01
C ARG A 158 27.64 17.42 3.62
N LEU A 159 27.84 18.41 2.76
CA LEU A 159 28.44 18.20 1.44
C LEU A 159 29.92 17.85 1.57
N GLU A 160 30.67 18.60 2.40
CA GLU A 160 32.07 18.35 2.77
C GLU A 160 32.21 16.91 3.30
N TYR A 161 31.54 16.60 4.40
CA TYR A 161 31.57 15.27 5.03
C TYR A 161 31.22 14.13 4.06
N PHE A 162 30.19 14.32 3.21
CA PHE A 162 29.81 13.29 2.24
C PHE A 162 30.88 13.06 1.17
N LEU A 163 31.61 14.09 0.75
CA LEU A 163 32.68 13.98 -0.24
C LEU A 163 33.95 13.34 0.37
N GLU A 164 34.32 13.75 1.59
CA GLU A 164 35.48 13.23 2.32
C GLU A 164 35.35 11.72 2.59
N GLU A 165 34.28 11.29 3.27
CA GLU A 165 34.06 9.88 3.65
C GLU A 165 33.93 8.92 2.44
N ASN A 166 33.60 9.46 1.26
CA ASN A 166 33.47 8.68 0.02
C ASN A 166 34.69 8.76 -0.90
N GLY A 167 35.79 9.40 -0.45
CA GLY A 167 37.04 9.48 -1.19
C GLY A 167 36.93 10.28 -2.47
N ALA A 168 36.28 11.44 -2.41
CA ALA A 168 36.34 12.43 -3.48
C ALA A 168 37.80 12.85 -3.76
N PRO A 169 38.16 13.18 -5.01
CA PRO A 169 39.46 13.76 -5.30
C PRO A 169 39.60 15.14 -4.61
N GLN A 170 40.82 15.52 -4.26
CA GLN A 170 41.11 16.81 -3.62
C GLN A 170 40.49 18.00 -4.37
N GLU A 171 40.51 17.95 -5.71
CA GLU A 171 39.90 18.90 -6.64
C GLU A 171 38.38 19.16 -6.43
N GLU A 172 37.67 18.26 -5.74
CA GLU A 172 36.26 18.41 -5.35
C GLU A 172 36.05 18.83 -3.89
N LEU A 173 37.12 18.83 -3.09
CA LEU A 173 37.14 19.26 -1.69
C LEU A 173 37.57 20.73 -1.52
N GLU A 174 38.21 21.32 -2.54
CA GLU A 174 38.55 22.75 -2.53
C GLU A 174 37.31 23.66 -2.43
N ASP A 175 37.42 24.74 -1.66
CA ASP A 175 36.29 25.61 -1.28
C ASP A 175 35.51 26.15 -2.50
N GLU A 176 36.20 26.53 -3.58
CA GLU A 176 35.58 27.02 -4.82
C GLU A 176 34.77 25.94 -5.55
N ALA A 177 35.19 24.68 -5.48
CA ALA A 177 34.47 23.57 -6.10
C ALA A 177 33.16 23.27 -5.35
N ILE A 178 33.23 23.30 -4.01
CA ILE A 178 32.09 23.16 -3.11
C ILE A 178 31.11 24.33 -3.29
N ASP A 179 31.60 25.57 -3.33
CA ASP A 179 30.77 26.76 -3.59
C ASP A 179 30.13 26.74 -4.98
N ALA A 180 30.88 26.36 -6.02
CA ALA A 180 30.34 26.23 -7.37
C ALA A 180 29.24 25.16 -7.44
N LEU A 181 29.37 24.07 -6.68
CA LEU A 181 28.39 23.00 -6.62
C LEU A 181 27.12 23.43 -5.86
N LEU A 182 27.25 24.03 -4.67
CA LEU A 182 26.13 24.57 -3.90
C LEU A 182 25.37 25.65 -4.69
N LYS A 183 26.10 26.59 -5.29
CA LYS A 183 25.54 27.65 -6.15
C LYS A 183 24.76 27.11 -7.35
N LYS A 184 25.23 26.00 -7.94
CA LYS A 184 24.60 25.31 -9.08
C LYS A 184 23.31 24.55 -8.70
N TYR A 185 23.16 24.16 -7.44
CA TYR A 185 22.00 23.42 -6.94
C TYR A 185 21.17 24.17 -5.88
N LYS A 186 21.30 25.50 -5.79
CA LYS A 186 20.53 26.32 -4.84
C LYS A 186 19.01 26.16 -5.06
N GLY A 187 18.28 25.73 -4.04
CA GLY A 187 16.86 25.35 -4.10
C GLY A 187 16.60 23.97 -4.73
N GLN A 188 17.65 23.19 -5.00
CA GLN A 188 17.62 21.83 -5.56
C GLN A 188 18.62 20.90 -4.85
N GLU A 189 18.98 21.22 -3.61
CA GLU A 189 19.93 20.48 -2.77
C GLU A 189 19.58 18.98 -2.64
N PRO A 190 18.31 18.56 -2.51
CA PRO A 190 17.96 17.13 -2.55
C PRO A 190 18.34 16.47 -3.89
N THR A 191 18.29 17.20 -5.01
CA THR A 191 18.73 16.71 -6.33
C THR A 191 20.26 16.69 -6.45
N MET A 192 20.98 17.55 -5.73
CA MET A 192 22.44 17.49 -5.60
C MET A 192 22.87 16.19 -4.91
N PHE A 193 22.37 15.92 -3.70
CA PHE A 193 22.71 14.70 -2.96
C PHE A 193 22.29 13.43 -3.71
N LEU A 194 21.15 13.44 -4.43
CA LEU A 194 20.71 12.31 -5.28
C LEU A 194 21.61 12.06 -6.50
N ARG A 195 22.40 13.06 -6.93
CA ARG A 195 23.41 12.93 -7.99
C ARG A 195 24.77 12.54 -7.42
N LEU A 196 25.15 13.07 -6.26
CA LEU A 196 26.35 12.68 -5.53
C LEU A 196 26.30 11.21 -5.10
N LEU A 197 25.21 10.74 -4.51
CA LEU A 197 25.01 9.33 -4.17
C LEU A 197 25.09 8.40 -5.39
N LYS A 198 24.72 8.89 -6.59
CA LYS A 198 24.90 8.15 -7.85
C LYS A 198 26.34 8.16 -8.37
N LYS A 199 27.14 9.19 -8.06
CA LYS A 199 28.57 9.26 -8.37
C LYS A 199 29.40 8.40 -7.42
N TYR A 200 29.00 8.35 -6.16
CA TYR A 200 29.62 7.59 -5.09
C TYR A 200 28.69 6.43 -4.64
N PRO A 201 28.36 5.45 -5.50
CA PRO A 201 27.35 4.42 -5.21
C PRO A 201 27.73 3.49 -4.05
N LYS A 202 29.01 3.45 -3.65
CA LYS A 202 29.48 2.73 -2.45
C LYS A 202 28.97 3.34 -1.14
N ALA A 203 28.53 4.61 -1.15
CA ALA A 203 27.93 5.27 0.00
C ALA A 203 26.58 4.65 0.41
N LEU A 204 25.90 3.97 -0.53
CA LEU A 204 24.66 3.26 -0.26
C LEU A 204 24.95 1.86 0.29
N LYS A 205 24.87 1.72 1.61
CA LYS A 205 25.06 0.45 2.31
C LYS A 205 23.76 -0.36 2.30
N THR A 206 23.85 -1.66 2.07
CA THR A 206 22.70 -2.56 2.27
C THR A 206 22.62 -2.94 3.74
N ASP A 207 21.49 -2.67 4.40
CA ASP A 207 21.18 -3.13 5.75
C ASP A 207 19.91 -4.02 5.73
N PRO A 208 20.07 -5.36 5.69
CA PRO A 208 18.95 -6.30 5.77
C PRO A 208 18.27 -6.36 7.14
N GLN A 209 18.79 -5.68 8.17
CA GLN A 209 18.20 -5.63 9.51
C GLN A 209 17.36 -4.36 9.72
N LYS A 210 17.57 -3.29 8.94
CA LYS A 210 16.72 -2.08 8.97
C LYS A 210 15.26 -2.47 8.70
N THR A 211 14.39 -2.15 9.64
CA THR A 211 12.98 -2.55 9.62
C THR A 211 12.10 -1.38 9.23
N ASN A 212 11.34 -1.50 8.15
CA ASN A 212 10.31 -0.53 7.83
C ASN A 212 9.04 -0.84 8.63
N PHE A 213 8.16 0.16 8.80
CA PHE A 213 6.85 0.03 9.44
C PHE A 213 6.01 -1.17 8.93
N MET A 214 6.17 -1.54 7.65
CA MET A 214 5.50 -2.71 7.05
C MET A 214 6.09 -4.05 7.52
N ASP A 215 7.40 -4.15 7.74
CA ASP A 215 8.02 -5.34 8.34
C ASP A 215 7.44 -5.57 9.73
N ASP A 216 7.27 -4.51 10.52
CA ASP A 216 6.76 -4.60 11.88
C ASP A 216 5.25 -4.91 11.91
N ILE A 217 4.45 -4.36 11.00
CA ILE A 217 3.04 -4.79 10.82
C ILE A 217 2.98 -6.31 10.58
N VAL A 218 3.77 -6.84 9.63
CA VAL A 218 3.66 -8.26 9.27
C VAL A 218 4.33 -9.17 10.31
N LYS A 219 5.40 -8.74 10.97
CA LYS A 219 5.98 -9.45 12.14
C LYS A 219 4.96 -9.55 13.27
N ASN A 220 4.25 -8.47 13.58
CA ASN A 220 3.24 -8.45 14.64
C ASN A 220 2.02 -9.31 14.26
N ALA A 221 1.47 -9.16 13.06
CA ALA A 221 0.39 -10.03 12.56
C ALA A 221 0.79 -11.52 12.54
N GLY A 222 2.01 -11.83 12.10
CA GLY A 222 2.59 -13.17 12.13
C GLY A 222 2.80 -13.71 13.55
N ALA A 223 3.17 -12.85 14.50
CA ALA A 223 3.28 -13.19 15.91
C ALA A 223 1.90 -13.48 16.52
N ASP A 224 0.86 -12.71 16.20
CA ASP A 224 -0.50 -12.92 16.71
C ASP A 224 -1.14 -14.17 16.12
N LEU A 225 -0.97 -14.44 14.82
CA LEU A 225 -1.36 -15.72 14.22
C LEU A 225 -0.65 -16.93 14.89
N LYS A 226 0.62 -16.78 15.29
CA LYS A 226 1.34 -17.79 16.09
C LYS A 226 0.79 -17.92 17.51
N LYS A 227 0.50 -16.80 18.21
CA LYS A 227 -0.15 -16.79 19.54
C LYS A 227 -1.51 -17.50 19.50
N ASP A 228 -2.33 -17.23 18.49
CA ASP A 228 -3.66 -17.82 18.37
C ASP A 228 -3.65 -19.29 17.96
N LYS A 229 -2.72 -19.73 17.10
CA LYS A 229 -2.47 -21.17 16.88
C LYS A 229 -2.06 -21.86 18.19
N LYS A 230 -1.21 -21.23 19.01
CA LYS A 230 -0.79 -21.74 20.34
C LYS A 230 -1.96 -21.78 21.34
N LYS A 231 -2.82 -20.76 21.39
CA LYS A 231 -4.06 -20.75 22.21
C LYS A 231 -5.04 -21.85 21.78
N LYS A 232 -5.33 -21.98 20.49
CA LYS A 232 -6.23 -23.03 19.94
C LYS A 232 -5.67 -24.42 20.21
N GLY A 233 -4.35 -24.62 20.08
CA GLY A 233 -3.66 -25.85 20.46
C GLY A 233 -3.79 -26.19 21.96
N LYS A 234 -3.58 -25.21 22.86
CA LYS A 234 -3.74 -25.40 24.31
C LYS A 234 -5.20 -25.71 24.69
N LYS A 235 -6.19 -25.06 24.05
CA LYS A 235 -7.62 -25.35 24.27
C LYS A 235 -8.01 -26.76 23.80
N ARG A 236 -7.47 -27.24 22.67
CA ARG A 236 -7.67 -28.64 22.22
C ARG A 236 -7.01 -29.65 23.16
N ARG A 237 -5.81 -29.38 23.70
CA ARG A 237 -5.18 -30.25 24.72
C ARG A 237 -5.95 -30.28 26.04
N ALA A 238 -6.50 -29.15 26.49
CA ALA A 238 -7.35 -29.11 27.69
C ALA A 238 -8.66 -29.91 27.51
N ALA A 239 -9.29 -29.82 26.33
CA ALA A 239 -10.50 -30.59 26.01
C ALA A 239 -10.23 -32.10 25.81
N GLY A 240 -8.99 -32.51 25.54
CA GLY A 240 -8.58 -33.91 25.37
C GLY A 240 -8.18 -34.63 26.66
N SER A 241 -8.41 -34.02 27.83
CA SER A 241 -7.94 -34.54 29.13
C SER A 241 -9.05 -34.62 30.19
N SER A 242 -10.25 -35.04 29.79
CA SER A 242 -11.31 -35.50 30.70
C SER A 242 -11.90 -36.80 30.16
N ALA A 243 -11.18 -37.90 30.42
CA ALA A 243 -11.54 -39.25 30.02
C ALA A 243 -11.38 -40.19 31.23
N THR A 244 -12.08 -39.87 32.32
CA THR A 244 -12.11 -40.67 33.55
C THR A 244 -13.44 -41.40 33.62
N SER A 245 -13.41 -42.73 33.50
CA SER A 245 -14.60 -43.57 33.59
C SER A 245 -15.19 -43.54 35.00
N LEU A 246 -16.52 -43.39 35.09
CA LEU A 246 -17.32 -43.93 36.18
C LEU A 246 -18.57 -44.58 35.59
N THR A 247 -18.88 -45.78 36.06
CA THR A 247 -19.91 -46.67 35.53
C THR A 247 -21.13 -46.75 36.44
N TYR A 248 -22.18 -47.37 35.90
CA TYR A 248 -23.26 -48.08 36.62
C TYR A 248 -24.54 -47.31 36.99
N SER A 249 -25.58 -47.59 36.20
CA SER A 249 -26.97 -47.91 36.59
C SER A 249 -27.64 -47.20 37.78
N GLY A 250 -28.69 -46.42 37.48
CA GLY A 250 -29.67 -45.96 38.47
C GLY A 250 -30.89 -45.29 37.82
N LEU A 251 -32.08 -45.88 37.97
CA LEU A 251 -33.38 -45.31 37.59
C LEU A 251 -34.01 -44.59 38.81
N GLN A 252 -35.12 -43.83 38.62
CA GLN A 252 -35.99 -43.17 39.63
C GLN A 252 -35.62 -41.71 40.01
N ILE A 253 -36.53 -40.78 40.38
CA ILE A 253 -37.97 -40.51 40.08
C ILE A 253 -38.36 -39.09 40.63
N LEU A 254 -39.40 -38.43 40.10
CA LEU A 254 -40.18 -37.26 40.66
C LEU A 254 -39.50 -35.95 41.19
N THR A 255 -39.67 -34.84 40.44
CA THR A 255 -40.46 -33.58 40.73
C THR A 255 -40.72 -33.06 42.18
N PRO A 256 -41.18 -31.78 42.40
CA PRO A 256 -40.92 -30.45 41.78
C PRO A 256 -40.86 -29.27 42.85
N TYR A 257 -41.33 -28.04 42.50
CA TYR A 257 -41.53 -26.80 43.34
C TYR A 257 -40.27 -25.99 43.75
N SER A 258 -40.24 -24.64 43.87
CA SER A 258 -41.19 -23.49 43.72
C SER A 258 -40.47 -22.31 42.98
N PHE A 259 -41.06 -21.32 42.28
CA PHE A 259 -42.13 -20.32 42.59
C PHE A 259 -41.78 -19.35 43.76
N ARG A 260 -42.05 -18.02 43.78
CA ARG A 260 -42.66 -16.96 42.90
C ARG A 260 -41.70 -15.73 42.89
N LEU A 261 -41.91 -14.50 42.34
CA LEU A 261 -43.00 -13.73 41.67
C LEU A 261 -42.54 -13.31 40.22
N ALA A 262 -43.12 -12.47 39.35
CA ALA A 262 -43.99 -11.25 39.30
C ALA A 262 -43.32 -9.91 39.75
N ALA A 263 -43.12 -8.84 38.95
CA ALA A 263 -43.52 -8.39 37.60
C ALA A 263 -44.86 -7.64 37.44
N MET A 264 -44.78 -6.33 37.11
CA MET A 264 -45.75 -5.40 36.46
C MET A 264 -45.00 -4.06 36.21
N SER A 265 -45.33 -3.14 35.29
CA SER A 265 -46.01 -3.09 33.97
C SER A 265 -45.88 -1.62 33.48
N SER A 266 -46.04 -1.14 32.23
CA SER A 266 -46.35 -1.68 30.89
C SER A 266 -45.63 -0.74 29.86
N ILE A 267 -46.00 -0.37 28.61
CA ILE A 267 -47.18 -0.60 27.74
C ILE A 267 -46.72 -0.97 26.31
N VAL A 268 -47.09 -2.19 25.91
CA VAL A 268 -47.53 -2.69 24.59
C VAL A 268 -47.67 -1.67 23.43
N ASN A 269 -47.05 -1.96 22.27
CA ASN A 269 -47.83 -2.32 21.07
C ASN A 269 -47.06 -3.20 20.06
N THR A 270 -47.78 -3.96 19.24
CA THR A 270 -47.24 -5.03 18.38
C THR A 270 -47.59 -4.87 16.90
N ALA A 271 -46.63 -5.14 16.02
CA ALA A 271 -46.89 -5.51 14.63
C ALA A 271 -45.95 -6.65 14.20
N ARG A 272 -46.50 -7.69 13.57
CA ARG A 272 -45.75 -8.76 12.86
C ARG A 272 -46.20 -8.74 11.40
N LEU A 273 -45.25 -8.77 10.47
CA LEU A 273 -45.40 -9.35 9.12
C LEU A 273 -44.03 -9.95 8.70
N PRO A 274 -43.97 -10.84 7.68
CA PRO A 274 -43.11 -12.02 7.76
C PRO A 274 -41.73 -11.89 7.10
N VAL A 275 -40.88 -12.88 7.42
CA VAL A 275 -39.66 -13.20 6.67
C VAL A 275 -40.05 -13.88 5.35
N GLY A 276 -39.53 -13.38 4.23
CA GLY A 276 -39.57 -14.07 2.94
C GLY A 276 -38.32 -14.91 2.70
N GLU A 277 -38.46 -16.06 2.06
CA GLU A 277 -37.37 -17.00 1.79
C GLU A 277 -36.53 -16.58 0.58
N ALA A 278 -35.27 -17.04 0.54
CA ALA A 278 -34.38 -16.81 -0.60
C ALA A 278 -34.49 -17.95 -1.63
N PRO A 279 -34.71 -17.68 -2.92
CA PRO A 279 -34.75 -18.71 -3.94
C PRO A 279 -33.33 -19.24 -4.22
N SER A 280 -33.20 -20.56 -4.25
CA SER A 280 -32.03 -21.25 -4.80
C SER A 280 -32.43 -21.98 -6.08
N LEU A 281 -31.70 -21.74 -7.17
CA LEU A 281 -31.33 -22.70 -8.23
C LEU A 281 -30.61 -21.95 -9.35
N CYS A 282 -29.53 -22.54 -9.87
CA CYS A 282 -29.29 -22.73 -11.32
C CYS A 282 -27.92 -23.38 -11.52
N THR A 283 -27.91 -24.59 -12.09
CA THR A 283 -26.68 -25.30 -12.47
C THR A 283 -26.79 -25.81 -13.91
N ALA A 284 -25.72 -25.58 -14.67
CA ALA A 284 -25.36 -26.22 -15.93
C ALA A 284 -26.13 -25.84 -17.23
N ALA A 285 -25.34 -25.24 -18.13
CA ALA A 285 -25.18 -25.64 -19.54
C ALA A 285 -26.11 -25.12 -20.66
N SER A 286 -25.51 -24.24 -21.45
CA SER A 286 -25.45 -24.26 -22.93
C SER A 286 -26.53 -23.55 -23.77
N ALA A 287 -26.12 -23.25 -25.01
CA ALA A 287 -26.81 -22.52 -26.08
C ALA A 287 -27.05 -21.01 -25.84
N ALA A 288 -26.94 -20.24 -26.93
CA ALA A 288 -27.06 -18.79 -26.94
C ALA A 288 -28.50 -18.34 -27.20
N LEU A 289 -28.82 -17.11 -26.78
CA LEU A 289 -29.44 -16.08 -27.62
C LEU A 289 -29.19 -14.70 -26.97
N ASP A 290 -29.51 -13.63 -27.71
CA ASP A 290 -29.02 -12.27 -27.48
C ASP A 290 -29.77 -11.44 -26.41
N ASP A 291 -29.20 -10.26 -26.12
CA ASP A 291 -29.72 -9.11 -25.36
C ASP A 291 -30.17 -9.30 -23.89
N ALA A 292 -29.49 -8.58 -22.98
CA ALA A 292 -29.90 -8.37 -21.59
C ALA A 292 -29.48 -6.96 -21.10
N ASP A 293 -30.41 -6.22 -20.50
CA ASP A 293 -30.30 -4.78 -20.22
C ASP A 293 -29.25 -4.34 -19.18
N ASP A 294 -28.75 -3.11 -19.37
CA ASP A 294 -27.87 -2.33 -18.46
C ASP A 294 -28.53 -2.00 -17.09
N ALA A 295 -29.80 -2.37 -16.90
CA ALA A 295 -30.61 -1.98 -15.75
C ALA A 295 -30.17 -2.61 -14.40
N ASP A 296 -29.70 -3.86 -14.39
CA ASP A 296 -29.36 -4.54 -13.13
C ASP A 296 -28.02 -4.09 -12.54
N CYS A 297 -27.09 -3.63 -13.38
CA CYS A 297 -25.82 -3.08 -12.92
C CYS A 297 -26.03 -1.76 -12.15
N GLU A 298 -26.96 -0.91 -12.60
CA GLU A 298 -27.31 0.31 -11.87
C GLU A 298 -28.10 0.02 -10.57
N ARG A 299 -28.93 -1.03 -10.56
CA ARG A 299 -29.65 -1.47 -9.35
C ARG A 299 -28.69 -1.87 -8.22
N MET A 300 -27.60 -2.60 -8.51
CA MET A 300 -26.56 -2.86 -7.51
C MET A 300 -25.90 -1.56 -7.00
N ARG A 301 -25.62 -0.62 -7.91
CA ARG A 301 -24.99 0.68 -7.58
C ARG A 301 -25.79 1.48 -6.56
N ARG A 302 -27.13 1.45 -6.67
CA ARG A 302 -28.06 2.09 -5.70
C ARG A 302 -28.03 1.41 -4.32
N TYR A 303 -27.94 0.08 -4.26
CA TYR A 303 -27.86 -0.66 -2.99
C TYR A 303 -26.56 -0.40 -2.21
N CYS A 304 -25.40 -0.31 -2.89
CA CYS A 304 -24.14 0.01 -2.23
C CYS A 304 -24.13 1.43 -1.63
N MET A 305 -24.73 2.41 -2.31
CA MET A 305 -24.84 3.79 -1.82
C MET A 305 -25.71 3.90 -0.56
N ALA A 306 -26.84 3.20 -0.51
CA ALA A 306 -27.76 3.24 0.63
C ALA A 306 -27.13 2.75 1.95
N SER A 307 -26.24 1.75 1.89
CA SER A 307 -25.55 1.19 3.08
C SER A 307 -24.46 2.09 3.68
N TRP A 308 -24.07 3.19 3.02
CA TRP A 308 -23.08 4.14 3.56
C TRP A 308 -23.70 5.33 4.31
N VAL A 309 -24.96 5.67 4.04
CA VAL A 309 -25.61 6.88 4.56
C VAL A 309 -26.16 6.70 5.99
N THR A 310 -26.26 5.47 6.49
CA THR A 310 -26.80 5.18 7.83
C THR A 310 -25.76 5.15 8.96
N SER A 311 -24.47 5.40 8.67
CA SER A 311 -23.37 5.28 9.64
C SER A 311 -22.57 6.58 9.88
N SER A 312 -23.20 7.75 9.83
CA SER A 312 -22.59 9.04 10.20
C SER A 312 -23.48 9.86 11.16
N ARG A 313 -23.26 9.73 12.47
CA ARG A 313 -23.94 10.54 13.50
C ARG A 313 -23.30 11.93 13.63
N SER A 314 -23.80 12.89 12.86
CA SER A 314 -23.56 14.32 13.13
C SER A 314 -24.69 15.17 12.54
N LEU A 315 -25.81 15.23 13.27
CA LEU A 315 -26.89 16.18 13.00
C LEU A 315 -26.48 17.59 13.43
N TRP A 316 -26.05 18.42 12.48
CA TRP A 316 -26.24 19.87 12.42
C TRP A 316 -25.85 20.37 11.01
N ALA A 317 -26.26 21.58 10.63
CA ALA A 317 -26.03 22.17 9.28
C ALA A 317 -26.64 21.39 8.09
N ALA A 318 -27.96 21.17 8.11
CA ALA A 318 -28.76 20.73 6.96
C ALA A 318 -29.96 21.67 6.73
N ARG A 319 -29.66 22.94 6.42
CA ARG A 319 -30.61 23.97 5.97
C ARG A 319 -29.87 24.91 5.01
N GLU A 320 -30.60 25.65 4.17
CA GLU A 320 -30.07 26.67 3.24
C GLU A 320 -29.14 26.18 2.09
N ILE A 321 -29.39 25.02 1.48
CA ILE A 321 -29.00 24.77 0.07
C ILE A 321 -30.21 24.24 -0.73
N SER A 322 -31.11 25.15 -1.13
CA SER A 322 -32.15 24.90 -2.14
C SER A 322 -32.51 26.17 -2.90
N ARG A 323 -31.47 26.89 -3.37
CA ARG A 323 -31.54 27.94 -4.40
C ARG A 323 -30.22 27.95 -5.18
N VAL A 324 -30.31 28.01 -6.51
CA VAL A 324 -29.19 28.11 -7.47
C VAL A 324 -28.28 26.86 -7.52
N LEU A 325 -28.84 25.72 -7.93
CA LEU A 325 -28.60 25.09 -9.24
C LEU A 325 -29.56 23.91 -9.46
#